data_AF-A0A7S1Z0N2-F1
#
_entry.id   AF-A0A7S1Z0N2-F1
#
_cell.length_a   1.000
_cell.length_b   1.000
_cell.length_c   1.000
_cell.angle_alpha   90.00
_cell.angle_beta   90.00
_cell.angle_gamma   90.00
#
_symmetry.space_group_name_H-M   'P 1'
#
loop_
_entity.id
_entity.type
_entity.pdbx_description
1 polymer ?
#
loop_
_entity_poly.entity_id
_entity_poly.type
_entity_poly.pdbx_seq_one_letter_code
_entity_poly.pdbx_strand_id
1 'polypeptide(L)'
;VEGLAGVGAKSIATVWENASFTRGVCAAAPSLAETHQLQLTSAQEVINTPNITVLEPVVQKLAEEDPDVVVTCVYDCVPWMKAMRNVNWSPKAQVFTVCVGLHDFTTEV
;
A
#
# COMPACT_ATOMS: atom_id res chain seq x y z
N VAL A 1 -11.44 -2.88 -4.54
CA VAL A 1 -11.75 -1.44 -4.35
C VAL A 1 -13.25 -1.22 -4.34
N GLU A 2 -13.99 -1.57 -5.41
CA GLU A 2 -15.46 -1.48 -5.47
C GLU A 2 -16.18 -1.99 -4.20
N GLY A 3 -15.88 -3.22 -3.76
CA GLY A 3 -16.50 -3.77 -2.55
C GLY A 3 -16.20 -2.97 -1.27
N LEU A 4 -15.02 -2.35 -1.16
CA LEU A 4 -14.65 -1.51 -0.02
C LEU A 4 -15.39 -0.16 -0.07
N ALA A 5 -15.50 0.43 -1.26
CA ALA A 5 -16.30 1.64 -1.47
C ALA A 5 -17.78 1.40 -1.15
N GLY A 6 -18.33 0.26 -1.57
CA GLY A 6 -19.73 -0.12 -1.34
C GLY A 6 -20.09 -0.32 0.14
N VAL A 7 -19.10 -0.58 1.01
CA VAL A 7 -19.30 -0.68 2.48
C VAL A 7 -18.87 0.58 3.24
N GLY A 8 -18.54 1.65 2.52
CA GLY A 8 -18.35 2.99 3.10
C GLY A 8 -16.91 3.51 3.18
N ALA A 9 -15.94 2.87 2.51
CA ALA A 9 -14.63 3.50 2.32
C ALA A 9 -14.78 4.80 1.52
N LYS A 10 -14.03 5.83 1.90
CA LYS A 10 -14.09 7.19 1.34
C LYS A 10 -12.73 7.66 0.84
N SER A 11 -11.64 7.13 1.38
CA SER A 11 -10.28 7.51 1.01
C SER A 11 -9.42 6.31 0.62
N ILE A 12 -8.47 6.56 -0.27
CA ILE A 12 -7.54 5.56 -0.78
C ILE A 12 -6.15 6.17 -0.92
N ALA A 13 -5.13 5.40 -0.60
CA ALA A 13 -3.74 5.68 -0.92
C ALA A 13 -3.12 4.52 -1.67
N THR A 14 -2.03 4.79 -2.40
CA THR A 14 -1.29 3.76 -3.12
C THR A 14 0.22 3.93 -2.93
N VAL A 15 0.91 2.80 -2.80
CA VAL A 15 2.37 2.71 -2.76
C VAL A 15 2.83 1.66 -3.77
N TRP A 16 3.81 2.01 -4.61
CA TRP A 16 4.35 1.08 -5.60
C TRP A 16 5.85 1.25 -5.80
N GLU A 17 6.53 0.15 -6.12
CA GLU A 17 7.94 0.21 -6.49
C GLU A 17 8.14 0.76 -7.91
N ASN A 18 9.25 1.45 -8.13
CA ASN A 18 9.73 1.85 -9.45
C ASN A 18 10.20 0.61 -10.24
N ALA A 19 9.24 -0.16 -10.72
CA ALA A 19 9.39 -1.28 -11.63
C ALA A 19 8.23 -1.30 -12.63
N SER A 20 8.47 -1.81 -13.84
CA SER A 20 7.49 -1.79 -14.93
C SER A 20 6.18 -2.50 -14.57
N PHE A 21 6.26 -3.64 -13.89
CA PHE A 21 5.10 -4.42 -13.49
C PHE A 21 4.28 -3.75 -12.38
N THR A 22 4.92 -3.34 -11.27
CA THR A 22 4.25 -2.66 -10.14
C THR A 22 3.64 -1.33 -10.56
N ARG A 23 4.30 -0.58 -11.44
CA ARG A 23 3.74 0.63 -12.07
C ARG A 23 2.48 0.29 -12.86
N GLY A 24 2.48 -0.75 -13.69
CA GLY A 24 1.29 -1.16 -14.44
C GLY A 24 0.10 -1.53 -13.56
N VAL A 25 0.35 -2.23 -12.46
CA VAL A 25 -0.71 -2.72 -11.54
C VAL A 25 -1.24 -1.60 -10.64
N CYS A 26 -0.37 -0.79 -10.03
CA CYS A 26 -0.79 0.26 -9.10
C CYS A 26 -1.10 1.61 -9.76
N ALA A 27 -0.71 1.85 -11.02
CA ALA A 27 -1.10 3.07 -11.73
C ALA A 27 -2.61 3.14 -12.01
N ALA A 28 -3.34 2.04 -11.85
CA ALA A 28 -4.80 2.03 -11.93
C ALA A 28 -5.48 2.56 -10.64
N ALA A 29 -4.75 2.70 -9.52
CA ALA A 29 -5.36 3.13 -8.27
C ALA A 29 -6.02 4.53 -8.34
N PRO A 30 -5.45 5.55 -9.00
CA PRO A 30 -6.12 6.84 -9.19
C PRO A 30 -7.42 6.74 -10.00
N SER A 31 -7.44 5.97 -11.10
CA SER A 31 -8.65 5.82 -11.92
C SER A 31 -9.73 5.02 -11.20
N LEU A 32 -9.34 4.02 -10.40
CA LEU A 32 -10.25 3.29 -9.51
C LEU A 32 -10.81 4.18 -8.41
N ALA A 33 -9.99 5.08 -7.86
CA ALA A 33 -10.43 6.06 -6.88
C ALA A 33 -11.53 6.96 -7.45
N GLU A 34 -11.28 7.54 -8.63
CA GLU A 34 -12.23 8.39 -9.35
C GLU A 34 -13.53 7.63 -9.67
N THR A 35 -13.43 6.43 -10.23
CA THR A 35 -14.58 5.59 -10.62
C THR A 35 -15.50 5.29 -9.44
N HIS A 36 -14.93 5.08 -8.25
CA HIS A 36 -15.66 4.70 -7.05
C HIS A 36 -15.84 5.85 -6.04
N GLN A 37 -15.63 7.10 -6.47
CA GLN A 37 -15.80 8.31 -5.65
C GLN A 37 -14.97 8.28 -4.35
N LEU A 38 -13.79 7.66 -4.39
CA LEU A 38 -12.82 7.67 -3.31
C LEU A 38 -11.86 8.85 -3.48
N GLN A 39 -11.56 9.53 -2.38
CA GLN A 39 -10.52 10.54 -2.34
C GLN A 39 -9.14 9.88 -2.34
N LEU A 40 -8.35 10.11 -3.39
CA LEU A 40 -6.94 9.75 -3.39
C LEU A 40 -6.17 10.69 -2.46
N THR A 41 -5.69 10.20 -1.32
CA THR A 41 -4.90 11.01 -0.37
C THR A 41 -3.44 11.08 -0.79
N SER A 42 -2.91 9.96 -1.29
CA SER A 42 -1.50 9.85 -1.63
C SER A 42 -1.20 8.77 -2.66
N ALA A 43 -0.19 9.04 -3.47
CA ALA A 43 0.38 8.15 -4.46
C ALA A 43 1.90 8.18 -4.33
N GLN A 44 2.49 7.12 -3.79
CA GLN A 44 3.92 7.05 -3.45
C GLN A 44 4.64 6.03 -4.33
N GLU A 45 5.60 6.52 -5.12
CA GLU A 45 6.59 5.66 -5.78
C GLU A 45 7.80 5.50 -4.85
N VAL A 46 8.26 4.26 -4.66
CA VAL A 46 9.48 3.94 -3.92
C VAL A 46 10.49 3.26 -4.83
N ILE A 47 11.75 3.20 -4.41
CA ILE A 47 12.78 2.45 -5.15
C ILE A 47 12.41 0.97 -5.27
N ASN A 48 12.98 0.27 -6.24
CA ASN A 48 12.82 -1.18 -6.35
C ASN A 48 13.41 -1.90 -5.13
N THR A 49 12.69 -2.89 -4.62
CA THR A 49 13.02 -3.65 -3.40
C THR A 49 13.39 -2.74 -2.23
N PRO A 50 12.46 -1.86 -1.79
CA PRO A 50 12.73 -0.84 -0.79
C PRO A 50 13.00 -1.48 0.57
N ASN A 51 14.00 -0.96 1.28
CA ASN A 51 14.26 -1.38 2.65
C ASN A 51 13.40 -0.59 3.64
N ILE A 52 13.48 -0.95 4.92
CA ILE A 52 12.69 -0.33 5.98
C ILE A 52 12.91 1.19 6.13
N THR A 53 14.14 1.67 5.90
CA THR A 53 14.46 3.11 6.01
C THR A 53 13.78 3.96 4.94
N VAL A 54 13.38 3.35 3.82
CA VAL A 54 12.58 3.99 2.77
C VAL A 54 11.08 3.88 3.08
N LEU A 55 10.65 2.74 3.63
CA LEU A 55 9.23 2.47 3.85
C LEU A 55 8.65 3.14 5.10
N GLU A 56 9.41 3.26 6.18
CA GLU A 56 8.94 3.89 7.43
C GLU A 56 8.44 5.34 7.23
N PRO A 57 9.16 6.23 6.54
CA PRO A 57 8.66 7.58 6.26
C PRO A 57 7.37 7.58 5.42
N VAL A 58 7.23 6.62 4.49
CA VAL A 58 6.02 6.46 3.69
C VAL A 58 4.86 6.03 4.59
N VAL A 59 5.08 5.04 5.46
CA VAL A 59 4.09 4.59 6.44
C VAL A 59 3.70 5.70 7.40
N GLN A 60 4.66 6.49 7.91
CA GLN A 60 4.37 7.66 8.76
C GLN A 60 3.44 8.65 8.06
N LYS A 61 3.76 9.00 6.82
CA LYS A 61 2.90 9.88 6.01
C LYS A 61 1.50 9.31 5.85
N LEU A 62 1.37 8.02 5.53
CA LEU A 62 0.06 7.38 5.39
C LEU A 62 -0.70 7.29 6.72
N ALA A 63 0.00 7.11 7.83
CA ALA A 63 -0.60 7.13 9.16
C ALA A 63 -1.16 8.51 9.53
N GLU A 64 -0.51 9.59 9.11
CA GLU A 64 -1.01 10.97 9.27
C GLU A 64 -2.24 11.25 8.39
N GLU A 65 -2.29 10.67 7.18
CA GLU A 65 -3.42 10.81 6.27
C GLU A 65 -4.63 9.93 6.63
N ASP A 66 -4.40 8.81 7.34
CA ASP A 66 -5.37 7.77 7.71
C ASP A 66 -6.35 7.36 6.59
N PRO A 67 -5.85 6.92 5.40
CA PRO A 67 -6.72 6.46 4.34
C PRO A 67 -7.49 5.19 4.73
N ASP A 68 -8.73 5.05 4.25
CA ASP A 68 -9.53 3.84 4.52
C ASP A 68 -8.96 2.61 3.80
N VAL A 69 -8.38 2.81 2.62
CA VAL A 69 -7.78 1.76 1.80
C VAL A 69 -6.35 2.11 1.44
N VAL A 70 -5.42 1.18 1.64
CA VAL A 70 -4.07 1.26 1.08
C VAL A 70 -3.90 0.16 0.05
N VAL A 71 -3.53 0.54 -1.17
CA VAL A 71 -3.12 -0.39 -2.23
C VAL A 71 -1.60 -0.45 -2.25
N THR A 72 -1.05 -1.65 -2.06
CA THR A 72 0.39 -1.87 -1.94
C THR A 72 0.88 -2.80 -3.04
N CYS A 73 1.76 -2.27 -3.89
CA CYS A 73 2.51 -2.98 -4.93
C CYS A 73 4.02 -2.99 -4.60
N VAL A 74 4.41 -3.75 -3.58
CA VAL A 74 5.84 -4.00 -3.25
C VAL A 74 6.15 -5.49 -3.41
N TYR A 75 7.27 -5.85 -4.00
CA TYR A 75 7.63 -7.26 -4.23
C TYR A 75 7.88 -7.99 -2.91
N ASP A 76 8.61 -7.37 -1.99
CA ASP A 76 8.82 -7.89 -0.64
C ASP A 76 7.96 -7.13 0.37
N CYS A 77 6.98 -7.82 0.93
CA CYS A 77 6.06 -7.27 1.92
C CYS A 77 6.57 -7.35 3.36
N VAL A 78 7.66 -8.09 3.65
CA VAL A 78 8.19 -8.16 5.02
C VAL A 78 8.69 -6.80 5.51
N PRO A 79 9.52 -6.05 4.76
CA PRO A 79 9.91 -4.69 5.15
C PRO A 79 8.72 -3.74 5.30
N TRP A 80 7.68 -3.88 4.45
CA TRP A 80 6.45 -3.09 4.53
C TRP A 80 5.68 -3.35 5.83
N MET A 81 5.47 -4.62 6.17
CA MET A 81 4.82 -5.01 7.42
C MET A 81 5.62 -4.57 8.65
N LYS A 82 6.96 -4.67 8.61
CA LYS A 82 7.82 -4.16 9.68
C LYS A 82 7.72 -2.64 9.83
N ALA A 83 7.71 -1.89 8.73
CA ALA A 83 7.52 -0.44 8.77
C ALA A 83 6.18 -0.05 9.42
N MET A 84 5.07 -0.70 9.03
CA MET A 84 3.75 -0.51 9.67
C MET A 84 3.77 -0.79 11.18
N ARG A 85 4.42 -1.89 11.60
CA ARG A 85 4.60 -2.23 13.02
C ARG A 85 5.43 -1.18 13.76
N ASN A 86 6.52 -0.69 13.17
CA ASN A 86 7.40 0.30 13.80
C ASN A 86 6.71 1.65 13.99
N VAL A 87 5.82 2.03 13.07
CA VAL A 87 5.00 3.24 13.18
C VAL A 87 3.75 3.02 14.04
N ASN A 88 3.49 1.78 14.48
CA ASN A 88 2.29 1.39 15.23
C ASN A 88 0.99 1.80 14.52
N TRP A 89 0.93 1.55 13.20
CA TRP A 89 -0.22 1.88 12.36
C TRP A 89 -0.55 0.75 11.40
N SER A 90 -1.84 0.60 11.13
CA SER A 90 -2.35 -0.28 10.08
C SER A 90 -3.56 0.39 9.43
N PRO A 91 -3.68 0.37 8.09
CA PRO A 91 -4.85 0.92 7.43
C PRO A 91 -6.09 0.09 7.75
N LYS A 92 -7.28 0.69 7.62
CA LYS A 92 -8.56 0.01 7.85
C LYS A 92 -8.75 -1.15 6.88
N ALA A 93 -8.29 -0.99 5.63
CA ALA A 93 -8.18 -2.05 4.65
C ALA A 93 -6.83 -1.97 3.91
N GLN A 94 -6.14 -3.11 3.83
CA GLN A 94 -4.90 -3.27 3.08
C GLN A 94 -5.14 -4.20 1.88
N VAL A 95 -4.82 -3.73 0.67
CA VAL A 95 -4.87 -4.52 -0.56
C VAL A 95 -3.44 -4.77 -1.03
N PHE A 96 -3.03 -6.04 -1.04
CA PHE A 96 -1.76 -6.47 -1.65
C PHE A 96 -2.03 -6.97 -3.06
N THR A 97 -1.41 -6.32 -4.04
CA THR A 97 -1.50 -6.74 -5.45
C THR A 97 -0.23 -7.42 -5.92
N VAL A 98 0.91 -7.08 -5.29
CA VAL A 98 2.23 -7.67 -5.47
C VAL A 98 2.79 -7.87 -4.05
N CYS A 99 3.22 -9.10 -3.73
CA CYS A 99 3.74 -9.57 -2.42
C CYS A 99 3.77 -11.11 -2.38
N VAL A 100 2.99 -11.78 -3.25
CA VAL A 100 2.82 -13.25 -3.21
C VAL A 100 4.00 -13.96 -3.89
N GLY A 101 5.09 -14.11 -3.13
CA GLY A 101 6.29 -14.85 -3.53
C GLY A 101 7.07 -15.46 -2.37
N LEU A 102 6.57 -15.36 -1.13
CA LEU A 102 7.15 -16.10 0.00
C LEU A 102 6.90 -17.59 -0.25
N HIS A 103 7.94 -18.29 -0.70
CA HIS A 103 7.89 -19.73 -0.92
C HIS A 103 7.72 -20.48 0.42
N ASP A 104 8.12 -19.84 1.52
CA ASP A 104 8.12 -20.38 2.87
C ASP A 104 7.39 -19.45 3.85
N PHE A 105 6.76 -20.03 4.87
CA PHE A 105 6.27 -19.30 6.02
C PHE A 105 7.46 -18.74 6.82
N THR A 106 7.56 -17.41 6.92
CA THR A 106 8.58 -16.77 7.76
C THR A 106 8.00 -16.45 9.14
N THR A 107 8.73 -16.82 10.18
CA THR A 107 8.40 -16.42 11.56
C THR A 107 9.27 -15.22 11.89
N GLU A 108 8.73 -14.02 11.70
CA GLU A 108 9.42 -12.77 12.05
C GLU A 108 9.08 -12.40 13.50
N VAL A 109 10.09 -12.50 14.38
CA VAL A 109 10.04 -12.14 15.81
C VAL A 109 10.10 -10.62 15.98
#